data_AF-A0A6Y1QSP8-F1
#
_entry.id   AF-A0A6Y1QSP8-F1
#
_cell.length_a   1.000
_cell.length_b   1.000
_cell.length_c   1.000
_cell.angle_alpha   90.00
_cell.angle_beta   90.00
_cell.angle_gamma   90.00
#
_symmetry.space_group_name_H-M   'P 1'
#
loop_
_entity.id
_entity.type
_entity.pdbx_description
1 polymer ?
#
loop_
_entity_poly.entity_id
_entity_poly.type
_entity_poly.pdbx_seq_one_letter_code
_entity_poly.pdbx_strand_id
1 'polypeptide(L)'
;MINPNKSLTQKALAGAQFLRMHAEASADDDDFFIAIMSEPQVIAANAIEQLVEENAELRAQLVAFQKAANPAVAVDPAAPYSERTCYIPFVTGDRVHLKSHPDQHGTVVDSFIHSLAGLRCHVCFDDECNRSRWVNAKNLELVPDK
;
A
#
# COMPACT_ATOMS: atom_id res chain seq x y z
N MET A 1 16.85 19.33 -9.48
CA MET A 1 16.42 17.92 -9.64
C MET A 1 16.29 17.30 -8.25
N ILE A 2 15.11 16.84 -7.85
CA ILE A 2 14.90 16.22 -6.54
C ILE A 2 15.62 14.86 -6.52
N ASN A 3 16.51 14.65 -5.54
CA ASN A 3 17.32 13.44 -5.42
C ASN A 3 16.44 12.17 -5.39
N PRO A 4 16.62 11.21 -6.32
CA PRO A 4 15.76 10.03 -6.42
C PRO A 4 15.81 9.17 -5.14
N ASN A 5 16.94 9.18 -4.42
CA ASN A 5 17.19 8.33 -3.25
C ASN A 5 16.50 8.81 -1.97
N LYS A 6 15.82 9.96 -1.99
CA LYS A 6 15.09 10.48 -0.82
C LYS A 6 13.67 9.92 -0.74
N SER A 7 13.20 9.66 0.48
CA SER A 7 11.81 9.27 0.73
C SER A 7 10.86 10.41 0.35
N LEU A 8 9.58 10.09 0.11
CA LEU A 8 8.59 11.11 -0.24
C LEU A 8 8.46 12.18 0.84
N THR A 9 8.50 11.79 2.12
CA THR A 9 8.56 12.70 3.28
C THR A 9 9.76 13.65 3.20
N GLN A 10 10.96 13.13 2.95
CA GLN A 10 12.16 13.96 2.84
C GLN A 10 12.11 14.92 1.65
N LYS A 11 11.48 14.51 0.54
CA LYS A 11 11.28 15.36 -0.65
C LYS A 11 10.28 16.48 -0.35
N ALA A 12 9.19 16.16 0.34
CA ALA A 12 8.18 17.14 0.76
C ALA A 12 8.79 18.18 1.71
N LEU A 13 9.50 17.75 2.76
CA LEU A 13 10.16 18.65 3.71
C LEU A 13 11.24 19.52 3.04
N ALA A 14 12.01 18.97 2.10
CA ALA A 14 12.96 19.77 1.32
C ALA A 14 12.25 20.83 0.46
N GLY A 15 11.07 20.51 -0.08
CA GLY A 15 10.22 21.47 -0.78
C GLY A 15 9.70 22.58 0.13
N ALA A 16 9.24 22.23 1.34
CA ALA A 16 8.80 23.22 2.34
C ALA A 16 9.95 24.17 2.75
N GLN A 17 11.15 23.61 3.00
CA GLN A 17 12.35 24.41 3.29
C GLN A 17 12.73 25.34 2.14
N PHE A 18 12.65 24.84 0.90
CA PHE A 18 12.88 25.66 -0.29
C PHE A 18 11.90 26.83 -0.35
N LEU A 19 10.62 26.59 -0.07
CA LEU A 19 9.58 27.63 -0.05
C LEU A 19 9.82 28.66 1.06
N ARG A 20 10.22 28.23 2.28
CA ARG A 20 10.58 29.16 3.36
C ARG A 20 11.74 30.08 2.97
N MET A 21 12.80 29.51 2.39
CA MET A 21 13.95 30.30 1.93
C MET A 21 13.55 31.32 0.85
N HIS A 22 12.66 30.94 -0.07
CA HIS A 22 12.15 31.87 -1.07
C HIS A 22 11.22 32.92 -0.46
N ALA A 23 10.48 32.58 0.59
CA ALA A 23 9.61 33.52 1.27
C ALA A 23 10.42 34.59 2.00
N GLU A 24 11.51 34.20 2.66
CA GLU A 24 12.45 35.13 3.29
C GLU A 24 13.07 36.05 2.24
N ALA A 25 13.60 35.48 1.16
CA ALA A 25 14.18 36.27 0.07
C ALA A 25 13.16 37.22 -0.59
N SER A 26 11.90 36.78 -0.73
CA SER A 26 10.83 37.60 -1.31
C SER A 26 10.45 38.74 -0.37
N ALA A 27 10.38 38.50 0.95
CA ALA A 27 10.01 39.52 1.94
C ALA A 27 11.00 40.68 2.00
N ASP A 28 12.28 40.40 1.73
CA ASP A 28 13.36 41.38 1.74
C ASP A 28 13.53 42.12 0.39
N ASP A 29 12.70 41.82 -0.62
CA ASP A 29 12.79 42.42 -1.95
C ASP A 29 12.03 43.76 -2.04
N ASP A 30 12.61 44.74 -2.75
CA ASP A 30 12.04 46.07 -2.95
C ASP A 30 10.90 46.07 -3.99
N ASP A 31 10.80 45.06 -4.86
CA ASP A 31 9.69 44.90 -5.80
C ASP A 31 8.44 44.39 -5.06
N PHE A 32 7.42 45.24 -4.98
CA PHE A 32 6.13 44.93 -4.38
C PHE A 32 5.51 43.60 -4.86
N PHE A 33 5.66 43.26 -6.15
CA PHE A 33 5.12 42.02 -6.71
C PHE A 33 5.92 40.79 -6.28
N ILE A 34 7.18 40.95 -5.91
CA ILE A 34 7.99 39.88 -5.32
C ILE A 34 7.67 39.77 -3.83
N ALA A 35 7.63 40.89 -3.11
CA ALA A 35 7.30 40.93 -1.68
C ALA A 35 5.97 40.25 -1.33
N ILE A 36 4.91 40.47 -2.13
CA ILE A 36 3.60 39.85 -1.91
C ILE A 36 3.60 38.31 -2.06
N MET A 37 4.64 37.73 -2.68
CA MET A 37 4.76 36.27 -2.83
C MET A 37 5.27 35.58 -1.56
N SER A 38 5.85 36.33 -0.62
CA SER A 38 6.39 35.77 0.63
C SER A 38 5.31 35.01 1.42
N GLU A 39 4.16 35.64 1.65
CA GLU A 39 3.08 35.06 2.46
C GLU A 39 2.50 33.76 1.84
N PRO A 40 2.14 33.70 0.54
CA PRO A 40 1.75 32.45 -0.11
C PRO A 40 2.78 31.33 0.00
N GLN A 41 4.08 31.66 -0.09
CA GLN A 41 5.16 30.67 0.02
C GLN A 41 5.26 30.12 1.46
N VAL A 42 5.12 30.96 2.48
CA VAL A 42 5.04 30.51 3.89
C VAL A 42 3.83 29.62 4.12
N ILE A 43 2.65 30.01 3.62
CA ILE A 43 1.42 29.23 3.74
C ILE A 43 1.60 27.85 3.11
N ALA A 44 2.15 27.80 1.90
CA ALA A 44 2.41 26.54 1.21
C ALA A 44 3.42 25.66 1.96
N ALA A 45 4.49 26.24 2.51
CA ALA A 45 5.46 25.51 3.31
C ALA A 45 4.83 24.89 4.58
N ASN A 46 4.06 25.68 5.32
CA ASN A 46 3.35 25.22 6.53
C ASN A 46 2.35 24.10 6.21
N ALA A 47 1.59 24.22 5.12
CA ALA A 47 0.64 23.19 4.70
C ALA A 47 1.33 21.87 4.35
N ILE A 48 2.51 21.91 3.70
CA ILE A 48 3.29 20.70 3.40
C ILE A 48 3.79 20.04 4.68
N GLU A 49 4.33 20.82 5.62
CA GLU A 49 4.82 20.31 6.91
C GLU A 49 3.68 19.64 7.69
N GLN A 50 2.53 20.30 7.79
CA GLN A 50 1.33 19.75 8.44
C GLN A 50 0.85 18.46 7.78
N LEU A 51 0.76 18.41 6.44
CA LEU A 51 0.36 17.21 5.72
C LEU A 51 1.34 16.05 5.95
N VAL A 52 2.64 16.33 6.08
CA VAL A 52 3.65 15.30 6.39
C VAL A 52 3.42 14.71 7.78
N GLU A 53 3.13 15.55 8.77
CA GLU A 53 2.84 15.13 10.15
C GLU A 53 1.55 14.29 10.22
N GLU A 54 0.44 14.82 9.72
CA GLU A 54 -0.85 14.13 9.71
C GLU A 54 -0.79 12.79 8.97
N ASN A 55 -0.02 12.70 7.87
CA ASN A 55 0.13 11.43 7.16
C ASN A 55 0.91 10.39 7.97
N ALA A 56 1.91 10.82 8.76
CA ALA A 56 2.66 9.93 9.63
C ALA A 56 1.77 9.39 10.76
N GLU A 57 0.93 10.24 11.35
CA GLU A 57 -0.04 9.84 12.37
C GLU A 57 -1.08 8.86 11.82
N LEU A 58 -1.68 9.17 10.65
CA LEU A 58 -2.66 8.29 10.01
C LEU A 58 -2.06 6.92 9.67
N ARG A 59 -0.81 6.86 9.21
CA ARG A 59 -0.11 5.59 8.99
C ARG A 59 0.08 4.81 10.28
N ALA A 60 0.49 5.47 11.36
CA ALA A 60 0.64 4.82 12.66
C ALA A 60 -0.69 4.26 13.18
N GLN A 61 -1.78 5.02 13.05
CA GLN A 61 -3.13 4.58 13.41
C GLN A 61 -3.58 3.38 12.57
N LEU A 62 -3.34 3.40 11.25
CA LEU A 62 -3.64 2.28 10.36
C LEU A 62 -2.87 1.02 10.74
N VAL A 63 -1.57 1.13 11.02
CA VAL A 63 -0.74 0.00 11.47
C VAL A 63 -1.25 -0.54 12.81
N ALA A 64 -1.60 0.33 13.75
CA ALA A 64 -2.16 -0.09 15.04
C ALA A 64 -3.51 -0.82 14.87
N PHE A 65 -4.39 -0.30 14.03
CA PHE A 65 -5.67 -0.93 13.70
C PHE A 65 -5.47 -2.30 13.04
N GLN A 66 -4.56 -2.40 12.08
CA GLN A 66 -4.22 -3.67 11.43
C GLN A 66 -3.67 -4.69 12.44
N LYS A 67 -2.76 -4.27 13.34
CA LYS A 67 -2.25 -5.15 14.41
C LYS A 67 -3.36 -5.67 15.32
N ALA A 68 -4.33 -4.82 15.65
CA ALA A 68 -5.47 -5.20 16.49
C ALA A 68 -6.42 -6.17 15.78
N ALA A 69 -6.62 -6.01 14.47
CA ALA A 69 -7.50 -6.88 13.68
C ALA A 69 -6.85 -8.23 13.33
N ASN A 70 -5.57 -8.21 12.91
CA ASN A 70 -4.79 -9.41 12.64
C ASN A 70 -3.28 -9.08 12.71
N PRO A 71 -2.57 -9.51 13.77
CA PRO A 71 -1.14 -9.22 13.96
C PRO A 71 -0.24 -9.67 12.81
N ALA A 72 -0.65 -10.68 12.04
CA ALA A 72 0.10 -11.20 10.90
C ALA A 72 0.04 -10.30 9.63
N VAL A 73 -0.80 -9.25 9.64
CA VAL A 73 -1.16 -8.46 8.43
C VAL A 73 -0.80 -6.97 8.58
N ALA A 74 -0.18 -6.56 9.69
CA ALA A 74 0.21 -5.18 9.89
C ALA A 74 1.38 -4.80 8.96
N VAL A 75 1.07 -3.99 7.93
CA VAL A 75 2.03 -3.52 6.94
C VAL A 75 1.91 -2.01 6.83
N ASP A 76 3.03 -1.31 7.01
CA ASP A 76 3.09 0.12 6.77
C ASP A 76 2.81 0.39 5.27
N PRO A 77 1.77 1.16 4.92
CA PRO A 77 1.50 1.54 3.54
C PRO A 77 2.67 2.26 2.87
N ALA A 78 3.56 2.88 3.62
CA ALA A 78 4.76 3.55 3.12
C ALA A 78 5.92 2.61 2.77
N ALA A 79 5.86 1.36 3.22
CA ALA A 79 6.95 0.41 3.03
C ALA A 79 7.19 0.14 1.54
N PRO A 80 8.46 -0.04 1.13
CA PRO A 80 8.80 -0.39 -0.25
C PRO A 80 8.07 -1.68 -0.67
N TYR A 81 7.77 -1.78 -1.97
CA TYR A 81 6.94 -2.88 -2.50
C TYR A 81 7.53 -4.27 -2.20
N SER A 82 8.84 -4.37 -1.97
CA SER A 82 9.55 -5.58 -1.58
C SER A 82 9.26 -6.05 -0.15
N GLU A 83 8.79 -5.17 0.73
CA GLU A 83 8.43 -5.47 2.14
C GLU A 83 6.92 -5.59 2.34
N ARG A 84 6.12 -5.25 1.33
CA ARG A 84 4.71 -5.59 1.31
C ARG A 84 4.61 -7.08 1.06
N THR A 85 4.55 -7.87 2.12
CA THR A 85 4.22 -9.29 2.06
C THR A 85 2.97 -9.41 1.21
N CYS A 86 3.13 -9.91 -0.02
CA CYS A 86 2.00 -10.00 -0.92
C CYS A 86 1.02 -10.98 -0.27
N TYR A 87 -0.16 -10.48 0.07
CA TYR A 87 -1.20 -11.27 0.69
C TYR A 87 -1.57 -12.42 -0.24
N ILE A 88 -1.16 -13.63 0.14
CA ILE A 88 -1.62 -14.87 -0.46
C ILE A 88 -2.73 -15.38 0.47
N PRO A 89 -4.02 -15.13 0.19
CA PRO A 89 -5.16 -15.56 0.99
C PRO A 89 -5.26 -17.07 1.22
N PHE A 90 -4.52 -17.86 0.46
CA PHE A 90 -4.62 -19.32 0.49
C PHE A 90 -3.22 -19.92 0.64
N VAL A 91 -3.03 -20.75 1.66
CA VAL A 91 -1.79 -21.52 1.87
C VAL A 91 -1.92 -22.92 1.29
N THR A 92 -0.79 -23.53 0.94
CA THR A 92 -0.78 -24.95 0.52
C THR A 92 -1.39 -25.81 1.64
N GLY A 93 -2.38 -26.62 1.28
CA GLY A 93 -3.16 -27.44 2.21
C GLY A 93 -4.57 -26.90 2.49
N ASP A 94 -4.85 -25.63 2.20
CA ASP A 94 -6.18 -25.04 2.43
C ASP A 94 -7.26 -25.77 1.63
N ARG A 95 -8.39 -26.03 2.30
CA ARG A 95 -9.61 -26.52 1.66
C ARG A 95 -10.40 -25.36 1.10
N VAL A 96 -10.68 -25.43 -0.19
CA VAL A 96 -11.35 -24.37 -0.94
C VAL A 96 -12.48 -24.93 -1.79
N HIS A 97 -13.44 -24.09 -2.14
CA HIS A 97 -14.45 -24.38 -3.15
C HIS A 97 -14.54 -23.24 -4.16
N LEU A 98 -15.14 -23.52 -5.33
CA LEU A 98 -15.37 -22.48 -6.33
C LEU A 98 -16.63 -21.69 -6.01
N LYS A 99 -16.56 -20.36 -6.07
CA LYS A 99 -17.74 -19.50 -5.89
C LYS A 99 -18.88 -19.83 -6.85
N SER A 100 -18.55 -20.20 -8.09
CA SER A 100 -19.52 -20.58 -9.12
C SER A 100 -20.16 -21.95 -8.88
N HIS A 101 -19.46 -22.84 -8.17
CA HIS A 101 -19.84 -24.23 -7.97
C HIS A 101 -19.44 -24.65 -6.55
N PRO A 102 -20.23 -24.28 -5.53
CA PRO A 102 -19.86 -24.49 -4.12
C PRO A 102 -19.66 -25.96 -3.74
N ASP A 103 -20.32 -26.87 -4.46
CA ASP A 103 -20.20 -28.31 -4.27
C ASP A 103 -18.84 -28.86 -4.74
N GLN A 104 -18.11 -28.08 -5.56
CA GLN A 104 -16.81 -28.48 -6.09
C GLN A 104 -15.68 -28.06 -5.13
N HIS A 105 -15.32 -28.99 -4.24
CA HIS A 105 -14.27 -28.82 -3.25
C HIS A 105 -12.90 -29.25 -3.77
N GLY A 106 -11.85 -28.66 -3.22
CA GLY A 106 -10.48 -29.04 -3.52
C GLY A 106 -9.48 -28.52 -2.49
N THR A 107 -8.23 -28.92 -2.69
CA THR A 107 -7.10 -28.54 -1.84
C THR A 107 -6.09 -27.72 -2.63
N VAL A 108 -5.62 -26.62 -2.04
CA VAL A 108 -4.57 -25.78 -2.65
C VAL A 108 -3.24 -26.52 -2.56
N VAL A 109 -2.61 -26.75 -3.71
CA VAL A 109 -1.31 -27.44 -3.83
C VAL A 109 -0.18 -26.44 -3.96
N ASP A 110 -0.42 -25.35 -4.67
CA ASP A 110 0.57 -24.29 -4.91
C ASP A 110 -0.13 -22.96 -5.18
N SER A 111 0.59 -21.85 -5.04
CA SER A 111 0.07 -20.53 -5.36
C SER A 111 1.18 -19.60 -5.85
N PHE A 112 0.85 -18.75 -6.82
CA PHE A 112 1.78 -17.72 -7.27
C PHE A 112 1.05 -16.47 -7.75
N ILE A 113 1.76 -15.35 -7.70
CA ILE A 113 1.24 -14.05 -8.14
C ILE A 113 1.69 -13.80 -9.58
N HIS A 114 0.74 -13.77 -10.49
CA HIS A 114 0.99 -13.42 -11.88
C HIS A 114 0.86 -11.90 -12.06
N SER A 115 1.91 -11.25 -12.59
CA SER A 115 1.99 -9.79 -12.74
C SER A 115 0.79 -9.14 -13.44
N LEU A 116 0.19 -9.83 -14.42
CA LEU A 116 -0.98 -9.35 -15.17
C LEU A 116 -2.34 -9.88 -14.68
N ALA A 117 -2.36 -11.01 -13.96
CA ALA A 117 -3.61 -11.74 -13.69
C ALA A 117 -3.94 -11.86 -12.19
N GLY A 118 -3.10 -11.30 -11.33
CA GLY A 118 -3.21 -11.40 -9.88
C GLY A 118 -2.84 -12.79 -9.37
N LEU A 119 -3.29 -13.10 -8.15
CA LEU A 119 -3.00 -14.37 -7.50
C LEU A 119 -3.73 -15.53 -8.17
N ARG A 120 -2.97 -16.59 -8.50
CA ARG A 120 -3.49 -17.86 -8.97
C ARG A 120 -3.13 -18.97 -7.98
N CYS A 121 -4.09 -19.86 -7.74
CA CYS A 121 -3.95 -21.03 -6.90
C CYS A 121 -4.07 -22.28 -7.76
N HIS A 122 -3.15 -23.21 -7.59
CA HIS A 122 -3.24 -24.55 -8.15
C HIS A 122 -4.06 -25.41 -7.21
N VAL A 123 -5.26 -25.80 -7.63
CA VAL A 123 -6.21 -26.52 -6.78
C VAL A 123 -6.42 -27.93 -7.33
N CYS A 124 -6.29 -28.92 -6.46
CA CYS A 124 -6.65 -30.31 -6.72
C CYS A 124 -8.09 -30.54 -6.23
N PHE A 125 -9.04 -30.70 -7.16
CA PHE A 125 -10.46 -30.90 -6.83
C PHE A 125 -10.77 -32.37 -6.53
N ASP A 126 -11.71 -32.60 -5.61
CA ASP A 126 -12.04 -33.95 -5.11
C ASP A 126 -12.78 -34.82 -6.12
N ASP A 127 -13.64 -34.22 -6.95
CA ASP A 127 -14.52 -34.92 -7.89
C ASP A 127 -13.76 -35.63 -9.03
N GLU A 128 -12.54 -35.21 -9.33
CA GLU A 128 -11.71 -35.82 -10.37
C GLU A 128 -10.27 -35.83 -9.88
N CYS A 129 -9.89 -36.89 -9.17
CA CYS A 129 -8.52 -37.18 -8.77
C CYS A 129 -7.65 -37.35 -10.03
N ASN A 130 -7.24 -36.22 -10.65
CA ASN A 130 -6.17 -36.01 -11.64
C ASN A 130 -6.27 -34.68 -12.44
N ARG A 131 -7.26 -33.80 -12.20
CA ARG A 131 -7.27 -32.46 -12.84
C ARG A 131 -6.99 -31.36 -11.84
N SER A 132 -5.75 -31.30 -11.40
CA SER A 132 -5.26 -30.09 -10.77
C SER A 132 -5.27 -28.96 -11.80
N ARG A 133 -5.83 -27.79 -11.44
CA ARG A 133 -5.92 -26.66 -12.36
C ARG A 133 -5.58 -25.35 -11.67
N TRP A 134 -5.08 -24.42 -12.45
CA TRP A 134 -4.85 -23.05 -12.02
C TRP A 134 -6.18 -22.29 -12.01
N VAL A 135 -6.55 -21.78 -10.84
CA VAL A 135 -7.76 -20.99 -10.62
C VAL A 135 -7.36 -19.61 -10.11
N ASN A 136 -8.08 -18.56 -10.52
CA ASN A 136 -7.89 -17.23 -9.94
C ASN A 136 -8.37 -17.24 -8.49
N ALA A 137 -7.55 -16.75 -7.56
CA ALA A 137 -7.89 -16.69 -6.13
C ALA A 137 -9.23 -15.98 -5.86
N LYS A 138 -9.62 -15.00 -6.71
CA LYS A 138 -10.91 -14.28 -6.58
C LYS A 138 -12.14 -15.17 -6.74
N ASN A 139 -11.99 -16.32 -7.40
CA ASN A 139 -13.05 -17.30 -7.68
C ASN A 139 -13.09 -18.44 -6.66
N LEU A 140 -12.22 -18.40 -5.64
CA LEU A 140 -12.14 -19.39 -4.58
C LEU A 140 -12.63 -18.80 -3.27
N GLU A 141 -13.20 -19.66 -2.43
CA GLU A 141 -13.52 -19.38 -1.03
C GLU A 141 -13.00 -20.51 -0.15
N LEU A 142 -12.53 -20.15 1.05
CA LEU A 142 -12.12 -21.11 2.08
C LEU A 142 -13.33 -21.89 2.55
N VAL A 143 -13.21 -23.21 2.57
CA VAL A 143 -14.14 -24.09 3.26
C VAL A 143 -13.70 -24.09 4.73
N PRO A 144 -14.53 -23.65 5.68
CA PRO A 144 -14.17 -23.71 7.09
C PRO A 144 -13.92 -25.15 7.50
N ASP A 145 -12.77 -25.42 8.13
CA ASP A 145 -12.61 -26.67 8.87
C ASP A 145 -13.64 -26.67 10.01
N LYS A 146 -14.38 -27.78 10.11
CA LYS A 146 -15.34 -28.02 11.20
C LYS A 146 -14.65 -28.07 12.56
#